data_AF-A0A427L4K8-F1
#
_entry.id   AF-A0A427L4K8-F1
#
_cell.length_a   1.000
_cell.length_b   1.000
_cell.length_c   1.000
_cell.angle_alpha   90.00
_cell.angle_beta   90.00
_cell.angle_gamma   90.00
#
_symmetry.space_group_name_H-M   'P 1'
#
loop_
_entity.id
_entity.type
_entity.pdbx_description
1 polymer ?
#
loop_
_entity_poly.entity_id
_entity_poly.type
_entity_poly.pdbx_seq_one_letter_code
_entity_poly.pdbx_strand_id
1 'polypeptide(L)'
;MSKPSRRQGSAVYYARRVIPKVLQKAYGRREVWKSLGTTDFEQAKPLERLQQMAWDEEFMAAKAKLAAPSDDRATARRPLTPAERAKQERQQFEWERENEAYWAENPYPDYEDLSPEEQGIRDAVEAARERWEQSQRDEREIVRQDRLAEAAAQKAGAAAPRPTRGTPLNAVVDRWAANQKNQKTIDRMKQVVAWFEDDMGRVPVEEITPEIVISWSEKLLAKTSPANARTKMSNFNTLLRVAWLKARLIPSNPAAGVTVDVKADPEEDVQPFDLPALKAIFASPIYTNDERPEAGAGEAAYWLPLLAMYTGARLNEVGQLRPSTYSKCPTWTMTARNRRRGASVSSPTRRTV
;
A
#
# COMPACT_ATOMS: atom_id res chain seq x y z
N MET A 1 20.74 -18.15 -19.69
CA MET A 1 20.07 -19.44 -20.00
C MET A 1 21.09 -20.57 -19.90
N SER A 2 20.77 -21.66 -19.19
CA SER A 2 21.61 -22.86 -19.11
C SER A 2 21.71 -23.55 -20.48
N LYS A 3 22.84 -24.19 -20.79
CA LYS A 3 23.07 -24.90 -22.07
C LYS A 3 23.10 -26.41 -21.84
N PRO A 4 22.50 -27.23 -22.73
CA PRO A 4 22.62 -28.69 -22.67
C PRO A 4 24.09 -29.10 -22.64
N SER A 5 24.45 -29.95 -21.69
CA SER A 5 25.84 -30.38 -21.48
C SER A 5 26.06 -31.80 -21.97
N ARG A 6 27.30 -32.12 -22.36
CA ARG A 6 27.71 -33.47 -22.82
C ARG A 6 28.86 -33.99 -21.97
N ARG A 7 28.91 -35.29 -21.71
CA ARG A 7 29.99 -35.92 -20.90
C ARG A 7 31.04 -36.45 -21.87
N GLN A 8 32.30 -36.41 -21.47
CA GLN A 8 33.37 -37.06 -22.23
C GLN A 8 33.07 -38.56 -22.35
N GLY A 9 32.91 -39.05 -23.59
CA GLY A 9 32.56 -40.44 -23.91
C GLY A 9 31.07 -40.75 -24.12
N SER A 10 30.15 -39.78 -24.01
CA SER A 10 28.73 -39.97 -24.36
C SER A 10 28.31 -39.01 -25.46
N ALA A 11 27.57 -39.49 -26.46
CA ALA A 11 26.97 -38.66 -27.50
C ALA A 11 25.68 -37.97 -27.05
N VAL A 12 25.09 -38.40 -25.93
CA VAL A 12 23.77 -37.96 -25.45
C VAL A 12 23.89 -36.72 -24.56
N TYR A 13 23.05 -35.72 -24.81
CA TYR A 13 22.97 -34.50 -23.99
C TYR A 13 22.25 -34.76 -22.65
N TYR A 14 22.63 -34.02 -21.62
CA TYR A 14 21.95 -34.00 -20.33
C TYR A 14 21.65 -32.56 -19.88
N ALA A 15 20.57 -32.41 -19.13
CA ALA A 15 20.31 -31.24 -18.31
C ALA A 15 21.07 -31.38 -16.99
N ARG A 16 21.61 -30.27 -16.47
CA ARG A 16 22.28 -30.20 -15.17
C ARG A 16 21.82 -28.94 -14.45
N ARG A 17 21.61 -29.02 -13.15
CA ARG A 17 21.20 -27.89 -12.32
C ARG A 17 21.74 -28.00 -10.91
N VAL A 18 22.20 -26.88 -10.34
CA VAL A 18 22.58 -26.78 -8.94
C VAL A 18 21.32 -26.75 -8.08
N ILE A 19 21.27 -27.57 -7.03
CA ILE A 19 20.16 -27.56 -6.07
C ILE A 19 20.32 -26.31 -5.18
N PRO A 20 19.26 -25.52 -4.91
CA PRO A 20 19.31 -24.41 -3.99
C PRO A 20 19.88 -24.81 -2.61
N LYS A 21 20.75 -23.97 -2.01
CA LYS A 21 21.49 -24.30 -0.76
C LYS A 21 20.62 -24.85 0.37
N VAL A 22 19.40 -24.30 0.52
CA VAL A 22 18.43 -24.71 1.54
C VAL A 22 17.94 -26.15 1.34
N LEU A 23 17.90 -26.61 0.09
CA LEU A 23 17.43 -27.95 -0.29
C LEU A 23 18.57 -28.98 -0.37
N GLN A 24 19.82 -28.55 -0.51
CA GLN A 24 20.97 -29.48 -0.65
C GLN A 24 21.06 -30.50 0.50
N LYS A 25 20.75 -30.08 1.74
CA LYS A 25 20.71 -30.98 2.92
C LYS A 25 19.62 -32.05 2.79
N ALA A 26 18.44 -31.67 2.29
CA ALA A 26 17.31 -32.58 2.10
C ALA A 26 17.55 -33.57 0.95
N TYR A 27 18.24 -33.14 -0.11
CA TYR A 27 18.53 -33.96 -1.28
C TYR A 27 19.84 -34.77 -1.17
N GLY A 28 20.70 -34.49 -0.18
CA GLY A 28 21.97 -35.20 0.03
C GLY A 28 23.03 -34.99 -1.06
N ARG A 29 22.79 -34.06 -2.00
CA ARG A 29 23.66 -33.76 -3.13
C ARG A 29 23.59 -32.28 -3.49
N ARG A 30 24.63 -31.78 -4.17
CA ARG A 30 24.72 -30.35 -4.55
C ARG A 30 24.04 -30.04 -5.88
N GLU A 31 23.88 -31.03 -6.74
CA GLU A 31 23.41 -30.86 -8.11
C GLU A 31 22.58 -32.07 -8.55
N VAL A 32 21.69 -31.82 -9.51
CA VAL A 32 20.92 -32.84 -10.23
C VAL A 32 21.29 -32.80 -11.71
N TRP A 33 21.22 -33.97 -12.34
CA TRP A 33 21.45 -34.12 -13.77
C TRP A 33 20.55 -35.23 -14.30
N LYS A 34 20.08 -35.06 -15.55
CA LYS A 34 19.18 -36.02 -16.21
C LYS A 34 19.50 -36.06 -17.69
N SER A 35 19.65 -37.27 -18.23
CA SER A 35 19.81 -37.49 -19.67
C SER A 35 18.57 -36.98 -20.42
N LEU A 36 18.80 -36.26 -21.52
CA LEU A 36 17.76 -35.77 -22.43
C LEU A 36 17.43 -36.81 -23.51
N GLY A 37 18.19 -37.90 -23.59
CA GLY A 37 17.90 -39.01 -24.51
C GLY A 37 18.15 -38.71 -25.99
N THR A 38 18.71 -37.55 -26.33
CA THR A 38 19.02 -37.15 -27.70
C THR A 38 20.49 -36.80 -27.88
N THR A 39 21.02 -37.12 -29.05
CA THR A 39 22.37 -36.72 -29.51
C THR A 39 22.35 -35.43 -30.33
N ASP A 40 21.15 -34.95 -30.70
CA ASP A 40 20.94 -33.73 -31.47
C ASP A 40 20.83 -32.52 -30.53
N PHE A 41 21.64 -31.50 -30.79
CA PHE A 41 21.69 -30.28 -29.99
C PHE A 41 20.42 -29.44 -30.10
N GLU A 42 19.82 -29.35 -31.29
CA GLU A 42 18.61 -28.54 -31.50
C GLU A 42 17.39 -29.17 -30.81
N GLN A 43 17.32 -30.51 -30.77
CA GLN A 43 16.32 -31.23 -29.99
C GLN A 43 16.61 -31.20 -28.48
N ALA A 44 17.88 -31.14 -28.07
CA ALA A 44 18.25 -31.07 -26.66
C ALA A 44 17.86 -29.74 -26.00
N LYS A 45 17.88 -28.60 -26.72
CA LYS A 45 17.53 -27.28 -26.17
C LYS A 45 16.12 -27.20 -25.56
N PRO A 46 15.03 -27.54 -26.27
CA PRO A 46 13.68 -27.49 -25.70
C PRO A 46 13.50 -28.52 -24.56
N LEU A 47 14.10 -29.71 -24.69
CA LEU A 47 14.05 -30.73 -23.64
C LEU A 47 14.79 -30.31 -22.36
N GLU A 48 15.91 -29.60 -22.49
CA GLU A 48 16.63 -29.01 -21.36
C GLU A 48 15.76 -27.99 -20.65
N ARG A 49 15.12 -27.07 -21.38
CA ARG A 49 14.22 -26.07 -20.79
C ARG A 49 13.06 -26.71 -20.03
N LEU A 50 12.40 -27.70 -20.63
CA LEU A 50 11.32 -28.44 -19.96
C LEU A 50 11.81 -29.12 -18.67
N GLN A 51 13.01 -29.71 -18.71
CA GLN A 51 13.59 -30.34 -17.52
C GLN A 51 14.00 -29.33 -16.45
N GLN A 52 14.45 -28.13 -16.83
CA GLN A 52 14.72 -27.03 -15.89
C GLN A 52 13.43 -26.57 -15.19
N MET A 53 12.34 -26.37 -15.95
CA MET A 53 11.03 -25.98 -15.40
C MET A 53 10.47 -27.03 -14.44
N ALA A 54 10.60 -28.32 -14.77
CA ALA A 54 10.21 -29.41 -13.88
C ALA A 54 10.99 -29.37 -12.54
N TRP A 55 12.30 -29.07 -12.59
CA TRP A 55 13.09 -28.89 -11.36
C TRP A 55 12.71 -27.60 -10.60
N ASP A 56 12.32 -26.52 -11.28
CA ASP A 56 11.81 -25.31 -10.62
C ASP A 56 10.55 -25.61 -9.81
N GLU A 57 9.59 -26.30 -10.40
CA GLU A 57 8.35 -26.69 -9.72
C GLU A 57 8.63 -27.61 -8.52
N GLU A 58 9.50 -28.61 -8.70
CA GLU A 58 9.92 -29.52 -7.63
C GLU A 58 10.61 -28.77 -6.48
N PHE A 59 11.56 -27.88 -6.80
CA PHE A 59 12.28 -27.11 -5.79
C PHE A 59 11.39 -26.08 -5.09
N MET A 60 10.46 -25.45 -5.80
CA MET A 60 9.46 -24.56 -5.18
C MET A 60 8.56 -25.33 -4.22
N ALA A 61 8.06 -26.51 -4.62
CA ALA A 61 7.26 -27.36 -3.75
C ALA A 61 8.05 -27.86 -2.53
N ALA A 62 9.31 -28.28 -2.71
CA ALA A 62 10.18 -28.70 -1.63
C ALA A 62 10.50 -27.55 -0.66
N LYS A 63 10.75 -26.35 -1.18
CA LYS A 63 10.97 -25.14 -0.38
C LYS A 63 9.71 -24.74 0.38
N ALA A 64 8.53 -24.85 -0.22
CA ALA A 64 7.25 -24.60 0.44
C ALA A 64 6.99 -25.57 1.60
N LYS A 65 7.35 -26.86 1.44
CA LYS A 65 7.26 -27.86 2.52
C LYS A 65 8.23 -27.57 3.68
N LEU A 66 9.45 -27.11 3.37
CA LEU A 66 10.42 -26.64 4.38
C LEU A 66 9.99 -25.31 5.04
N ALA A 67 9.17 -24.51 4.38
CA ALA A 67 8.63 -23.25 4.89
C ALA A 67 7.27 -23.40 5.62
N ALA A 68 6.69 -24.61 5.64
CA ALA A 68 5.54 -24.91 6.49
C ALA A 68 5.91 -24.67 7.96
N PRO A 69 4.99 -24.16 8.78
CA PRO A 69 5.34 -23.42 9.99
C PRO A 69 6.00 -24.34 11.04
N SER A 70 7.33 -24.20 11.20
CA SER A 70 7.94 -24.41 12.50
C SER A 70 7.44 -23.31 13.45
N ASP A 71 7.40 -23.61 14.74
CA ASP A 71 6.87 -22.77 15.83
C ASP A 71 7.63 -21.43 16.03
N ASP A 72 8.55 -21.08 15.12
CA ASP A 72 9.33 -19.84 15.12
C ASP A 72 8.51 -18.57 14.83
N ARG A 73 7.21 -18.69 14.55
CA ARG A 73 6.33 -17.51 14.45
C ARG A 73 6.16 -16.78 15.79
N ALA A 74 6.46 -17.43 16.91
CA ALA A 74 6.46 -16.81 18.23
C ALA A 74 7.63 -15.81 18.41
N THR A 75 8.81 -16.08 17.84
CA THR A 75 9.96 -15.15 17.91
C THR A 75 9.79 -13.96 16.96
N ALA A 76 9.16 -14.14 15.80
CA ALA A 76 8.91 -13.08 14.81
C ALA A 76 7.90 -11.99 15.27
N ARG A 77 7.10 -12.26 16.31
CA ARG A 77 6.15 -11.28 16.88
C ARG A 77 6.74 -10.45 18.01
N ARG A 78 7.94 -10.77 18.50
CA ARG A 78 8.59 -9.97 19.54
C ARG A 78 9.21 -8.73 18.90
N PRO A 79 8.94 -7.52 19.41
CA PRO A 79 9.64 -6.33 18.95
C PRO A 79 11.14 -6.49 19.16
N LEU A 80 11.92 -6.16 18.13
CA LEU A 80 13.38 -6.22 18.17
C LEU A 80 13.92 -5.37 19.31
N THR A 81 14.85 -5.94 20.07
CA THR A 81 15.61 -5.18 21.07
C THR A 81 16.39 -4.04 20.38
N PRO A 82 16.76 -2.97 21.11
CA PRO A 82 17.55 -1.88 20.52
C PRO A 82 18.84 -2.35 19.84
N ALA A 83 19.52 -3.37 20.40
CA ALA A 83 20.75 -3.92 19.84
C ALA A 83 20.52 -4.71 18.54
N GLU A 84 19.46 -5.51 18.49
CA GLU A 84 19.06 -6.24 17.27
C GLU A 84 18.61 -5.29 16.15
N ARG A 85 17.87 -4.23 16.51
CA ARG A 85 17.51 -3.15 15.57
C ARG A 85 18.73 -2.47 15.00
N ALA A 86 19.68 -2.07 15.85
CA ALA A 86 20.91 -1.43 15.39
C ALA A 86 21.74 -2.36 14.49
N LYS A 87 21.73 -3.68 14.73
CA LYS A 87 22.39 -4.66 13.87
C LYS A 87 21.69 -4.80 12.51
N GLN A 88 20.35 -4.85 12.50
CA GLN A 88 19.57 -4.92 11.28
C GLN A 88 19.70 -3.63 10.44
N GLU A 89 19.70 -2.47 11.10
CA GLU A 89 19.94 -1.17 10.47
C GLU A 89 21.33 -1.10 9.83
N ARG A 90 22.38 -1.62 10.50
CA ARG A 90 23.73 -1.74 9.91
C ARG A 90 23.77 -2.66 8.70
N GLN A 91 23.13 -3.83 8.79
CA GLN A 91 23.07 -4.77 7.67
C GLN A 91 22.30 -4.18 6.47
N GLN A 92 21.22 -3.46 6.74
CA GLN A 92 20.45 -2.79 5.71
C GLN A 92 21.26 -1.64 5.08
N PHE A 93 21.99 -0.86 5.88
CA PHE A 93 22.87 0.20 5.38
C PHE A 93 24.04 -0.34 4.54
N GLU A 94 24.65 -1.44 4.97
CA GLU A 94 25.69 -2.14 4.20
C GLU A 94 25.13 -2.64 2.86
N TRP A 95 23.94 -3.25 2.88
CA TRP A 95 23.25 -3.69 1.68
C TRP A 95 22.88 -2.53 0.75
N GLU A 96 22.34 -1.43 1.26
CA GLU A 96 21.99 -0.25 0.48
C GLU A 96 23.24 0.36 -0.18
N ARG A 97 24.35 0.46 0.56
CA ARG A 97 25.64 0.94 0.03
C ARG A 97 26.23 0.01 -1.03
N GLU A 98 26.18 -1.30 -0.81
CA GLU A 98 26.66 -2.29 -1.79
C GLU A 98 25.78 -2.29 -3.05
N ASN A 99 24.47 -2.18 -2.88
CA ASN A 99 23.52 -2.15 -3.99
C ASN A 99 23.65 -0.84 -4.78
N GLU A 100 23.82 0.30 -4.11
CA GLU A 100 24.08 1.59 -4.76
C GLU A 100 25.42 1.61 -5.50
N ALA A 101 26.49 1.04 -4.94
CA ALA A 101 27.76 0.85 -5.64
C ALA A 101 27.60 -0.08 -6.86
N TYR A 102 26.84 -1.17 -6.73
CA TYR A 102 26.54 -2.09 -7.82
C TYR A 102 25.78 -1.40 -8.97
N TRP A 103 24.77 -0.58 -8.67
CA TRP A 103 24.00 0.15 -9.67
C TRP A 103 24.74 1.37 -10.24
N ALA A 104 25.71 1.93 -9.51
CA ALA A 104 26.61 2.97 -10.03
C ALA A 104 27.62 2.38 -11.03
N GLU A 105 28.13 1.17 -10.78
CA GLU A 105 29.01 0.44 -11.69
C GLU A 105 28.24 -0.25 -12.84
N ASN A 106 26.97 -0.60 -12.61
CA ASN A 106 26.09 -1.24 -13.59
C ASN A 106 24.80 -0.42 -13.71
N PRO A 107 24.85 0.79 -14.31
CA PRO A 107 23.66 1.60 -14.52
C PRO A 107 22.62 0.79 -15.31
N TYR A 108 21.35 0.97 -14.95
CA TYR A 108 20.25 0.40 -15.73
C TYR A 108 20.44 0.83 -17.20
N PRO A 109 20.32 -0.10 -18.17
CA PRO A 109 20.39 0.25 -19.57
C PRO A 109 19.40 1.39 -19.84
N ASP A 110 19.87 2.45 -20.48
CA ASP A 110 19.01 3.54 -20.90
C ASP A 110 17.98 2.99 -21.90
N TYR A 111 16.72 3.07 -21.52
CA TYR A 111 15.59 2.44 -22.21
C TYR A 111 14.90 3.41 -23.19
N GLU A 112 15.54 4.53 -23.50
CA GLU A 112 15.01 5.57 -24.39
C GLU A 112 15.24 5.28 -25.88
N ASP A 113 16.27 4.49 -26.24
CA ASP A 113 16.55 4.06 -27.61
C ASP A 113 16.31 2.54 -27.78
N LEU A 114 15.05 2.11 -27.68
CA LEU A 114 14.70 0.72 -27.98
C LEU A 114 14.76 0.47 -29.50
N SER A 115 15.37 -0.64 -29.89
CA SER A 115 15.23 -1.13 -31.27
C SER A 115 13.75 -1.48 -31.57
N PRO A 116 13.33 -1.47 -32.84
CA PRO A 116 11.95 -1.83 -33.22
C PRO A 116 11.50 -3.20 -32.69
N GLU A 117 12.41 -4.16 -32.56
CA GLU A 117 12.12 -5.49 -31.99
C GLU A 117 11.89 -5.44 -30.48
N GLU A 118 12.67 -4.65 -29.73
CA GLU A 118 12.51 -4.49 -28.28
C GLU A 118 11.28 -3.66 -27.92
N GLN A 119 10.93 -2.70 -28.77
CA GLN A 119 9.66 -1.96 -28.67
C GLN A 119 8.48 -2.92 -28.83
N GLY A 120 8.54 -3.80 -29.84
CA GLY A 120 7.53 -4.86 -30.01
C GLY A 120 7.44 -5.82 -28.82
N ILE A 121 8.56 -6.14 -28.15
CA ILE A 121 8.56 -6.96 -26.94
C ILE A 121 7.93 -6.21 -25.76
N ARG A 122 8.25 -4.92 -25.57
CA ARG A 122 7.67 -4.08 -24.52
C ARG A 122 6.15 -4.00 -24.68
N ASP A 123 5.68 -3.67 -25.88
CA ASP A 123 4.26 -3.54 -26.18
C ASP A 123 3.52 -4.88 -25.99
N ALA A 124 4.14 -6.00 -26.37
CA ALA A 124 3.59 -7.33 -26.16
C ALA A 124 3.46 -7.69 -24.67
N VAL A 125 4.45 -7.32 -23.85
CA VAL A 125 4.44 -7.51 -22.38
C VAL A 125 3.36 -6.63 -21.75
N GLU A 126 3.23 -5.39 -22.19
CA GLU A 126 2.23 -4.45 -21.68
C GLU A 126 0.81 -4.90 -22.06
N ALA A 127 0.58 -5.31 -23.31
CA ALA A 127 -0.68 -5.90 -23.74
C ALA A 127 -1.00 -7.23 -23.05
N ALA A 128 0.00 -8.03 -22.68
CA ALA A 128 -0.20 -9.25 -21.87
C ALA A 128 -0.60 -8.90 -20.43
N ARG A 129 0.01 -7.86 -19.86
CA ARG A 129 -0.33 -7.34 -18.54
C ARG A 129 -1.76 -6.79 -18.51
N GLU A 130 -2.16 -6.00 -19.50
CA GLU A 130 -3.53 -5.48 -19.63
C GLU A 130 -4.55 -6.61 -19.73
N ARG A 131 -4.29 -7.63 -20.56
CA ARG A 131 -5.15 -8.83 -20.66
C ARG A 131 -5.28 -9.57 -19.34
N TRP A 132 -4.18 -9.71 -18.60
CA TRP A 132 -4.20 -10.32 -17.27
C TRP A 132 -5.00 -9.47 -16.28
N GLU A 133 -4.81 -8.15 -16.27
CA GLU A 133 -5.57 -7.24 -15.41
C GLU A 133 -7.07 -7.22 -15.76
N GLN A 134 -7.41 -7.30 -17.05
CA GLN A 134 -8.79 -7.43 -17.54
C GLN A 134 -9.42 -8.74 -17.07
N SER A 135 -8.71 -9.86 -17.23
CA SER A 135 -9.16 -11.17 -16.74
C SER A 135 -9.39 -11.18 -15.22
N GLN A 136 -8.53 -10.51 -14.45
CA GLN A 136 -8.71 -10.36 -13.01
C GLN A 136 -9.93 -9.47 -12.65
N ARG A 137 -10.29 -8.49 -13.48
CA ARG A 137 -11.51 -7.68 -13.30
C ARG A 137 -12.76 -8.50 -13.62
N ASP A 138 -12.73 -9.25 -14.72
CA ASP A 138 -13.84 -10.11 -15.14
C ASP A 138 -14.09 -11.21 -14.11
N GLU A 139 -13.04 -11.85 -13.60
CA GLU A 139 -13.13 -12.87 -12.54
C GLU A 139 -13.70 -12.30 -11.23
N ARG A 140 -13.33 -11.06 -10.87
CA ARG A 140 -13.92 -10.37 -9.71
C ARG A 140 -15.39 -10.01 -9.91
N GLU A 141 -15.78 -9.62 -11.12
CA GLU A 141 -17.18 -9.30 -11.44
C GLU A 141 -18.04 -10.56 -11.47
N ILE A 142 -17.53 -11.69 -11.98
CA ILE A 142 -18.19 -13.00 -11.88
C ILE A 142 -18.43 -13.38 -10.42
N VAL A 143 -17.39 -13.33 -9.57
CA VAL A 143 -17.52 -13.61 -8.13
C VAL A 143 -18.51 -12.66 -7.44
N ARG A 144 -18.61 -11.41 -7.90
CA ARG A 144 -19.58 -10.44 -7.39
C ARG A 144 -21.01 -10.82 -7.82
N GLN A 145 -21.23 -11.16 -9.08
CA GLN A 145 -22.52 -11.59 -9.61
C GLN A 145 -22.99 -12.88 -8.91
N ASP A 146 -22.10 -13.84 -8.69
CA ASP A 146 -22.40 -15.06 -7.93
C ASP A 146 -22.80 -14.75 -6.48
N ARG A 147 -22.08 -13.86 -5.79
CA ARG A 147 -22.49 -13.41 -4.44
C ARG A 147 -23.82 -12.68 -4.43
N LEU A 148 -24.12 -11.90 -5.46
CA LEU A 148 -25.41 -11.21 -5.58
C LEU A 148 -26.54 -12.22 -5.83
N ALA A 149 -26.29 -13.26 -6.64
CA ALA A 149 -27.23 -14.37 -6.87
C ALA A 149 -27.45 -15.21 -5.60
N GLU A 150 -26.39 -15.55 -4.87
CA GLU A 150 -26.46 -16.23 -3.56
C GLU A 150 -27.22 -15.41 -2.53
N ALA A 151 -26.95 -14.10 -2.46
CA ALA A 151 -27.67 -13.19 -1.57
C ALA A 151 -29.15 -13.03 -1.95
N ALA A 152 -29.46 -12.99 -3.25
CA ALA A 152 -30.85 -12.98 -3.74
C ALA A 152 -31.59 -14.28 -3.40
N ALA A 153 -30.92 -15.43 -3.53
CA ALA A 153 -31.46 -16.73 -3.12
C ALA A 153 -31.69 -16.81 -1.60
N GLN A 154 -30.80 -16.24 -0.78
CA GLN A 154 -30.99 -16.14 0.68
C GLN A 154 -32.13 -15.19 1.07
N LYS A 155 -32.34 -14.09 0.30
CA LYS A 155 -33.44 -13.14 0.52
C LYS A 155 -34.83 -13.74 0.24
N ALA A 156 -34.93 -14.70 -0.69
CA ALA A 156 -36.18 -15.37 -1.01
C ALA A 156 -36.67 -16.38 0.06
N GLY A 157 -35.80 -16.79 0.99
CA GLY A 157 -36.11 -17.80 2.02
C GLY A 157 -36.40 -17.27 3.43
N ALA A 158 -36.26 -15.97 3.68
CA ALA A 158 -36.37 -15.42 5.04
C ALA A 158 -37.65 -14.58 5.20
N ALA A 159 -38.67 -15.14 5.84
CA ALA A 159 -39.79 -14.37 6.37
C ALA A 159 -39.27 -13.43 7.48
N ALA A 160 -39.48 -12.12 7.31
CA ALA A 160 -39.01 -11.11 8.24
C ALA A 160 -39.72 -11.21 9.61
N PRO A 161 -38.99 -11.26 10.73
CA PRO A 161 -39.57 -11.01 12.04
C PRO A 161 -39.48 -9.51 12.38
N ARG A 162 -40.57 -8.95 12.93
CA ARG A 162 -40.57 -7.68 13.69
C ARG A 162 -40.22 -8.02 15.14
N PRO A 163 -39.37 -7.26 15.88
CA PRO A 163 -39.82 -6.02 16.52
C PRO A 163 -38.76 -4.92 16.86
N THR A 164 -39.31 -3.77 17.25
CA THR A 164 -38.88 -2.47 17.83
C THR A 164 -37.70 -2.35 18.85
N ARG A 165 -36.55 -3.04 18.72
CA ARG A 165 -35.38 -2.79 19.61
C ARG A 165 -34.00 -3.10 18.98
N GLY A 166 -33.68 -2.48 17.85
CA GLY A 166 -32.41 -2.72 17.16
C GLY A 166 -31.17 -2.02 17.79
N THR A 167 -29.98 -2.44 17.36
CA THR A 167 -28.69 -1.98 17.88
C THR A 167 -28.37 -0.56 17.38
N PRO A 168 -27.99 0.40 18.25
CA PRO A 168 -27.59 1.73 17.81
C PRO A 168 -26.22 1.69 17.11
N LEU A 169 -26.02 2.54 16.10
CA LEU A 169 -24.79 2.59 15.31
C LEU A 169 -23.55 2.90 16.17
N ASN A 170 -23.72 3.65 17.26
CA ASN A 170 -22.63 3.97 18.18
C ASN A 170 -22.04 2.72 18.85
N ALA A 171 -22.84 1.67 19.10
CA ALA A 171 -22.33 0.40 19.61
C ALA A 171 -21.39 -0.30 18.61
N VAL A 172 -21.58 -0.07 17.30
CA VAL A 172 -20.65 -0.54 16.25
C VAL A 172 -19.35 0.26 16.27
N VAL A 173 -19.43 1.56 16.54
CA VAL A 173 -18.25 2.42 16.71
C VAL A 173 -17.41 1.93 17.89
N ASP A 174 -18.03 1.60 19.03
CA ASP A 174 -17.30 1.09 20.20
C ASP A 174 -16.55 -0.21 19.90
N ARG A 175 -17.21 -1.14 19.18
CA ARG A 175 -16.58 -2.38 18.71
C ARG A 175 -15.42 -2.13 17.74
N TRP A 176 -15.54 -1.15 16.84
CA TRP A 176 -14.45 -0.75 15.96
C TRP A 176 -13.30 -0.07 16.72
N ALA A 177 -13.63 0.78 17.70
CA ALA A 177 -12.71 1.59 18.49
C ALA A 177 -11.86 0.76 19.45
N ALA A 178 -12.33 -0.42 19.88
CA ALA A 178 -11.57 -1.35 20.72
C ALA A 178 -10.18 -1.73 20.15
N ASN A 179 -10.00 -1.62 18.82
CA ASN A 179 -8.73 -1.89 18.14
C ASN A 179 -7.99 -0.61 17.69
N GLN A 180 -8.40 0.57 18.16
CA GLN A 180 -7.87 1.86 17.71
C GLN A 180 -7.09 2.56 18.82
N LYS A 181 -5.93 3.12 18.46
CA LYS A 181 -5.05 3.86 19.38
C LYS A 181 -5.14 5.39 19.24
N ASN A 182 -5.88 5.89 18.24
CA ASN A 182 -5.94 7.32 17.93
C ASN A 182 -7.32 7.89 18.28
N GLN A 183 -7.40 8.69 19.35
CA GLN A 183 -8.65 9.28 19.80
C GLN A 183 -9.30 10.17 18.74
N LYS A 184 -8.51 10.98 18.01
CA LYS A 184 -9.03 11.85 16.94
C LYS A 184 -9.71 11.06 15.82
N THR A 185 -9.23 9.85 15.51
CA THR A 185 -9.86 8.97 14.52
C THR A 185 -11.15 8.34 15.07
N ILE A 186 -11.19 8.03 16.37
CA ILE A 186 -12.40 7.55 17.04
C ILE A 186 -13.48 8.63 17.05
N ASP A 187 -13.13 9.85 17.44
CA ASP A 187 -14.06 10.98 17.48
C ASP A 187 -14.61 11.29 16.08
N ARG A 188 -13.78 11.15 15.03
CA ARG A 188 -14.23 11.28 13.64
C ARG A 188 -15.27 10.23 13.26
N MET A 189 -15.10 8.96 13.67
CA MET A 189 -16.11 7.92 13.40
C MET A 189 -17.41 8.17 14.17
N LYS A 190 -17.32 8.62 15.42
CA LYS A 190 -18.51 9.05 16.19
C LYS A 190 -19.24 10.20 15.52
N GLN A 191 -18.49 11.17 15.00
CA GLN A 191 -19.06 12.31 14.29
C GLN A 191 -19.76 11.90 12.98
N VAL A 192 -19.24 10.88 12.29
CA VAL A 192 -19.90 10.29 11.11
C VAL A 192 -21.26 9.69 11.47
N VAL A 193 -21.36 9.03 12.63
CA VAL A 193 -22.65 8.54 13.15
C VAL A 193 -23.60 9.69 13.46
N ALA A 194 -23.12 10.73 14.15
CA ALA A 194 -23.94 11.90 14.47
C ALA A 194 -24.51 12.56 13.21
N TRP A 195 -23.69 12.76 12.17
CA TRP A 195 -24.19 13.31 10.90
C TRP A 195 -25.23 12.42 10.20
N PHE A 196 -25.05 11.11 10.26
CA PHE A 196 -26.04 10.18 9.74
C PHE A 196 -27.35 10.27 10.53
N GLU A 197 -27.29 10.28 11.86
CA GLU A 197 -28.47 10.40 12.73
C GLU A 197 -29.19 11.74 12.56
N ASP A 198 -28.46 12.84 12.35
CA ASP A 198 -29.04 14.16 12.08
C ASP A 198 -29.80 14.18 10.73
N ASP A 199 -29.28 13.49 9.72
CA ASP A 199 -29.85 13.49 8.37
C ASP A 199 -30.97 12.46 8.18
N MET A 200 -30.82 11.28 8.77
CA MET A 200 -31.69 10.11 8.55
C MET A 200 -32.51 9.72 9.78
N GLY A 201 -32.27 10.36 10.92
CA GLY A 201 -32.81 9.94 12.20
C GLY A 201 -32.05 8.74 12.76
N ARG A 202 -32.45 8.32 13.96
CA ARG A 202 -31.89 7.14 14.62
C ARG A 202 -32.47 5.88 14.00
N VAL A 203 -31.74 5.33 13.02
CA VAL A 203 -32.04 4.04 12.40
C VAL A 203 -31.16 2.96 13.06
N PRO A 204 -31.74 1.87 13.58
CA PRO A 204 -30.97 0.74 14.07
C PRO A 204 -30.11 0.12 12.96
N VAL A 205 -28.95 -0.43 13.33
CA VAL A 205 -27.99 -1.01 12.36
C VAL A 205 -28.65 -2.06 11.46
N GLU A 206 -29.56 -2.84 12.02
CA GLU A 206 -30.28 -3.92 11.35
C GLU A 206 -31.28 -3.43 10.29
N GLU A 207 -31.75 -2.18 10.41
CA GLU A 207 -32.72 -1.56 9.51
C GLU A 207 -32.06 -0.72 8.42
N ILE A 208 -30.73 -0.59 8.43
CA ILE A 208 -30.00 0.17 7.40
C ILE A 208 -29.99 -0.62 6.10
N THR A 209 -30.70 -0.12 5.11
CA THR A 209 -30.76 -0.69 3.77
C THR A 209 -29.89 0.10 2.77
N PRO A 210 -29.55 -0.47 1.60
CA PRO A 210 -28.83 0.27 0.56
C PRO A 210 -29.54 1.57 0.15
N GLU A 211 -30.87 1.59 0.15
CA GLU A 211 -31.68 2.77 -0.20
C GLU A 211 -31.49 3.90 0.81
N ILE A 212 -31.41 3.58 2.11
CA ILE A 212 -31.09 4.56 3.16
C ILE A 212 -29.69 5.13 2.96
N VAL A 213 -28.72 4.28 2.60
CA VAL A 213 -27.34 4.70 2.34
C VAL A 213 -27.23 5.62 1.12
N ILE A 214 -27.93 5.30 0.03
CA ILE A 214 -28.00 6.13 -1.18
C ILE A 214 -28.66 7.48 -0.86
N SER A 215 -29.82 7.48 -0.18
CA SER A 215 -30.50 8.72 0.21
C SER A 215 -29.63 9.61 1.10
N TRP A 216 -28.87 9.02 2.02
CA TRP A 216 -27.92 9.79 2.83
C TRP A 216 -26.78 10.36 1.99
N SER A 217 -26.26 9.59 1.01
CA SER A 217 -25.24 10.07 0.07
C SER A 217 -25.69 11.30 -0.72
N GLU A 218 -26.95 11.30 -1.17
CA GLU A 218 -27.56 12.43 -1.90
C GLU A 218 -27.70 13.66 -0.99
N LYS A 219 -28.16 13.47 0.25
CA LYS A 219 -28.21 14.53 1.27
C LYS A 219 -26.83 15.11 1.58
N LEU A 220 -25.79 14.27 1.65
CA LEU A 220 -24.42 14.74 1.83
C LEU A 220 -23.96 15.58 0.64
N LEU A 221 -24.21 15.13 -0.59
CA LEU A 221 -23.85 15.88 -1.81
C LEU A 221 -24.58 17.22 -1.90
N ALA A 222 -25.79 17.34 -1.37
CA ALA A 222 -26.52 18.60 -1.30
C ALA A 222 -25.96 19.60 -0.27
N LYS A 223 -25.20 19.12 0.75
CA LYS A 223 -24.73 19.94 1.88
C LYS A 223 -23.22 20.17 1.89
N THR A 224 -22.44 19.40 1.15
CA THR A 224 -20.98 19.48 1.17
C THR A 224 -20.37 19.16 -0.20
N SER A 225 -19.09 19.52 -0.37
CA SER A 225 -18.32 19.12 -1.55
C SER A 225 -18.30 17.59 -1.77
N PRO A 226 -18.22 17.12 -3.03
CA PRO A 226 -18.16 15.70 -3.36
C PRO A 226 -17.03 14.94 -2.64
N ALA A 227 -15.85 15.57 -2.51
CA ALA A 227 -14.71 14.98 -1.81
C ALA A 227 -14.98 14.71 -0.32
N ASN A 228 -15.68 15.62 0.35
CA ASN A 228 -16.05 15.45 1.75
C ASN A 228 -17.17 14.42 1.92
N ALA A 229 -18.17 14.42 1.02
CA ALA A 229 -19.21 13.39 0.97
C ALA A 229 -18.59 11.99 0.79
N ARG A 230 -17.68 11.82 -0.16
CA ARG A 230 -16.92 10.57 -0.37
C ARG A 230 -16.18 10.12 0.88
N THR A 231 -15.52 11.04 1.58
CA THR A 231 -14.79 10.74 2.82
C THR A 231 -15.74 10.27 3.94
N LYS A 232 -16.89 10.94 4.11
CA LYS A 232 -17.92 10.55 5.08
C LYS A 232 -18.49 9.17 4.76
N MET A 233 -18.83 8.92 3.49
CA MET A 233 -19.32 7.62 3.01
C MET A 233 -18.30 6.50 3.19
N SER A 234 -17.01 6.75 2.95
CA SER A 234 -15.95 5.76 3.16
C SER A 234 -15.81 5.35 4.65
N ASN A 235 -15.91 6.32 5.55
CA ASN A 235 -15.90 6.07 6.99
C ASN A 235 -17.16 5.29 7.42
N PHE A 236 -18.32 5.68 6.92
CA PHE A 236 -19.58 4.98 7.22
C PHE A 236 -19.60 3.54 6.70
N ASN A 237 -19.15 3.32 5.47
CA ASN A 237 -18.95 1.99 4.89
C ASN A 237 -18.02 1.13 5.75
N THR A 238 -16.98 1.72 6.35
CA THR A 238 -16.10 1.01 7.29
C THR A 238 -16.85 0.54 8.54
N LEU A 239 -17.77 1.36 9.08
CA LEU A 239 -18.60 0.97 10.23
C LEU A 239 -19.57 -0.16 9.85
N LEU A 240 -20.26 -0.07 8.71
CA LEU A 240 -21.15 -1.14 8.26
C LEU A 240 -20.41 -2.44 7.94
N ARG A 241 -19.17 -2.36 7.44
CA ARG A 241 -18.31 -3.54 7.30
C ARG A 241 -17.99 -4.20 8.63
N VAL A 242 -17.83 -3.43 9.70
CA VAL A 242 -17.66 -3.96 11.07
C VAL A 242 -18.95 -4.61 11.56
N ALA A 243 -20.10 -3.95 11.36
CA ALA A 243 -21.41 -4.50 11.69
C ALA A 243 -21.64 -5.87 11.03
N TRP A 244 -21.25 -6.01 9.77
CA TRP A 244 -21.34 -7.26 9.00
C TRP A 244 -20.32 -8.31 9.46
N LEU A 245 -19.01 -8.06 9.30
CA LEU A 245 -17.99 -9.09 9.44
C LEU A 245 -17.65 -9.44 10.89
N LYS A 246 -17.62 -8.43 11.76
CA LYS A 246 -17.17 -8.58 13.15
C LYS A 246 -18.32 -8.73 14.12
N ALA A 247 -19.33 -7.86 14.00
CA ALA A 247 -20.44 -7.83 14.93
C ALA A 247 -21.56 -8.82 14.57
N ARG A 248 -21.61 -9.28 13.30
CA ARG A 248 -22.63 -10.18 12.76
C ARG A 248 -24.07 -9.69 13.01
N LEU A 249 -24.25 -8.36 12.99
CA LEU A 249 -25.54 -7.70 13.21
C LEU A 249 -26.39 -7.64 11.94
N ILE A 250 -25.74 -7.64 10.78
CA ILE A 250 -26.37 -7.54 9.46
C ILE A 250 -25.85 -8.65 8.56
N PRO A 251 -26.67 -9.17 7.62
CA PRO A 251 -26.31 -10.29 6.76
C PRO A 251 -25.31 -9.90 5.66
N SER A 252 -25.32 -8.63 5.25
CA SER A 252 -24.44 -8.05 4.22
C SER A 252 -24.12 -6.60 4.57
N ASN A 253 -23.23 -5.94 3.81
CA ASN A 253 -22.91 -4.53 3.99
C ASN A 253 -23.77 -3.66 3.04
N PRO A 254 -24.71 -2.85 3.57
CA PRO A 254 -25.61 -1.99 2.77
C PRO A 254 -24.88 -0.92 1.95
N ALA A 255 -23.68 -0.50 2.37
CA ALA A 255 -22.88 0.49 1.64
C ALA A 255 -21.92 -0.15 0.61
N ALA A 256 -21.96 -1.47 0.43
CA ALA A 256 -21.11 -2.13 -0.56
C ALA A 256 -21.51 -1.70 -1.97
N GLY A 257 -20.57 -1.09 -2.70
CA GLY A 257 -20.79 -0.63 -4.08
C GLY A 257 -21.42 0.77 -4.20
N VAL A 258 -21.78 1.43 -3.09
CA VAL A 258 -22.21 2.84 -3.13
C VAL A 258 -20.97 3.73 -3.20
N THR A 259 -20.75 4.34 -4.36
CA THR A 259 -19.62 5.25 -4.60
C THR A 259 -20.11 6.66 -4.89
N VAL A 260 -19.44 7.64 -4.28
CA VAL A 260 -19.59 9.06 -4.64
C VAL A 260 -18.49 9.40 -5.64
N ASP A 261 -18.87 9.63 -6.89
CA ASP A 261 -17.94 10.03 -7.93
C ASP A 261 -17.51 11.47 -7.70
N VAL A 262 -16.20 11.64 -7.60
CA VAL A 262 -15.56 12.95 -7.49
C VAL A 262 -14.77 13.09 -8.77
N LYS A 263 -15.27 13.90 -9.70
CA LYS A 263 -14.42 14.37 -10.79
C LYS A 263 -13.41 15.32 -10.16
N ALA A 264 -12.13 15.06 -10.35
CA ALA A 264 -11.11 16.03 -9.99
C ALA A 264 -11.34 17.27 -10.85
N ASP A 265 -11.59 18.41 -10.21
CA ASP A 265 -11.55 19.69 -10.89
C ASP A 265 -10.10 20.20 -10.83
N PRO A 266 -9.38 20.28 -11.96
CA PRO A 266 -8.00 20.76 -11.99
C PRO A 266 -7.87 22.22 -11.52
N GLU A 267 -8.94 23.02 -11.60
CA GLU A 267 -8.94 24.42 -11.16
C GLU A 267 -9.18 24.56 -9.64
N GLU A 268 -9.84 23.59 -9.00
CA GLU A 268 -9.91 23.49 -7.52
C GLU A 268 -8.61 22.97 -6.89
N ASP A 269 -7.68 22.43 -7.70
CA ASP A 269 -6.38 22.00 -7.19
C ASP A 269 -5.58 23.24 -6.75
N VAL A 270 -4.98 23.16 -5.56
CA VAL A 270 -4.34 24.30 -4.89
C VAL A 270 -3.28 24.90 -5.81
N GLN A 271 -3.53 26.10 -6.32
CA GLN A 271 -2.61 26.77 -7.24
C GLN A 271 -1.30 27.09 -6.53
N PRO A 272 -0.13 26.80 -7.14
CA PRO A 272 1.15 27.16 -6.57
C PRO A 272 1.28 28.68 -6.48
N PHE A 273 1.94 29.17 -5.42
CA PHE A 273 2.26 30.60 -5.32
C PHE A 273 3.25 30.97 -6.42
N ASP A 274 2.87 31.95 -7.25
CA ASP A 274 3.75 32.54 -8.23
C ASP A 274 4.74 33.53 -7.57
N LEU A 275 5.73 33.98 -8.35
CA LEU A 275 6.75 34.89 -7.85
C LEU A 275 6.16 36.23 -7.33
N PRO A 276 5.17 36.86 -7.99
CA PRO A 276 4.45 38.00 -7.43
C PRO A 276 3.79 37.72 -6.07
N ALA A 277 3.09 36.60 -5.90
CA ALA A 277 2.45 36.24 -4.64
C ALA A 277 3.49 36.01 -3.53
N LEU A 278 4.61 35.34 -3.83
CA LEU A 278 5.71 35.17 -2.88
C LEU A 278 6.29 36.52 -2.46
N LYS A 279 6.55 37.43 -3.41
CA LYS A 279 7.03 38.78 -3.10
C LYS A 279 6.05 39.53 -2.21
N ALA A 280 4.74 39.41 -2.44
CA ALA A 280 3.73 40.06 -1.61
C ALA A 280 3.74 39.52 -0.16
N ILE A 281 3.84 38.20 0.01
CA ILE A 281 3.92 37.56 1.34
C ILE A 281 5.17 38.03 2.10
N PHE A 282 6.33 37.99 1.46
CA PHE A 282 7.62 38.33 2.09
C PHE A 282 7.90 39.85 2.17
N ALA A 283 7.07 40.69 1.56
CA ALA A 283 7.08 42.13 1.77
C ALA A 283 6.26 42.59 2.99
N SER A 284 5.55 41.67 3.65
CA SER A 284 4.71 41.99 4.81
C SER A 284 5.52 42.54 6.01
N PRO A 285 4.90 43.31 6.92
CA PRO A 285 5.56 43.88 8.10
C PRO A 285 6.26 42.87 9.01
N ILE A 286 5.87 41.58 8.93
CA ILE A 286 6.55 40.49 9.64
C ILE A 286 8.03 40.42 9.22
N TYR A 287 8.32 40.61 7.93
CA TYR A 287 9.67 40.51 7.36
C TYR A 287 10.37 41.85 7.20
N THR A 288 9.60 42.95 7.12
CA THR A 288 10.14 44.29 6.85
C THR A 288 10.24 45.17 8.09
N ASN A 289 9.35 44.98 9.08
CA ASN A 289 9.25 45.81 10.28
C ASN A 289 9.36 45.01 11.60
N ASP A 290 9.87 43.78 11.51
CA ASP A 290 10.04 42.87 12.66
C ASP A 290 8.74 42.57 13.45
N GLU A 291 7.58 42.66 12.79
CA GLU A 291 6.31 42.37 13.46
C GLU A 291 6.20 40.88 13.84
N ARG A 292 5.67 40.61 15.05
CA ARG A 292 5.47 39.27 15.61
C ARG A 292 4.05 39.13 16.15
N PRO A 293 3.04 38.99 15.28
CA PRO A 293 1.65 38.94 15.73
C PRO A 293 1.40 37.73 16.62
N GLU A 294 0.71 37.94 17.74
CA GLU A 294 0.38 36.88 18.70
C GLU A 294 -0.48 35.78 18.06
N ALA A 295 -1.42 36.17 17.18
CA ALA A 295 -2.23 35.23 16.40
C ALA A 295 -1.40 34.32 15.47
N GLY A 296 -0.20 34.77 15.07
CA GLY A 296 0.77 33.99 14.30
C GLY A 296 1.76 33.20 15.17
N ALA A 297 1.54 33.15 16.48
CA ALA A 297 2.45 32.57 17.47
C ALA A 297 3.85 33.21 17.46
N GLY A 298 3.91 34.54 17.29
CA GLY A 298 5.12 35.33 17.43
C GLY A 298 6.20 34.96 16.42
N GLU A 299 7.34 34.44 16.91
CA GLU A 299 8.48 34.00 16.08
C GLU A 299 8.10 32.96 15.01
N ALA A 300 7.07 32.14 15.28
CA ALA A 300 6.60 31.16 14.30
C ALA A 300 6.08 31.82 13.02
N ALA A 301 5.46 32.99 13.12
CA ALA A 301 4.94 33.75 11.97
C ALA A 301 6.06 34.14 11.01
N TYR A 302 7.25 34.45 11.53
CA TYR A 302 8.42 34.80 10.74
C TYR A 302 9.10 33.54 10.16
N TRP A 303 9.43 32.58 11.02
CA TRP A 303 10.30 31.45 10.64
C TRP A 303 9.60 30.36 9.84
N LEU A 304 8.33 30.04 10.13
CA LEU A 304 7.65 28.91 9.47
C LEU A 304 7.51 29.09 7.96
N PRO A 305 7.08 30.26 7.42
CA PRO A 305 6.97 30.43 5.97
C PRO A 305 8.33 30.43 5.25
N LEU A 306 9.38 31.02 5.86
CA LEU A 306 10.74 30.99 5.30
C LEU A 306 11.25 29.56 5.20
N LEU A 307 11.17 28.80 6.29
CA LEU A 307 11.60 27.41 6.31
C LEU A 307 10.75 26.56 5.36
N ALA A 308 9.44 26.77 5.28
CA ALA A 308 8.56 26.05 4.37
C ALA A 308 8.94 26.29 2.90
N MET A 309 9.27 27.54 2.52
CA MET A 309 9.66 27.90 1.15
C MET A 309 10.94 27.18 0.70
N TYR A 310 11.98 27.17 1.54
CA TYR A 310 13.27 26.58 1.17
C TYR A 310 13.34 25.07 1.35
N THR A 311 12.52 24.50 2.23
CA THR A 311 12.63 23.08 2.58
C THR A 311 11.54 22.22 1.95
N GLY A 312 10.39 22.79 1.57
CA GLY A 312 9.21 22.03 1.12
C GLY A 312 8.68 21.04 2.16
N ALA A 313 9.03 21.21 3.44
CA ALA A 313 8.57 20.36 4.54
C ALA A 313 7.12 20.69 4.90
N ARG A 314 6.36 19.70 5.41
CA ARG A 314 4.98 19.94 5.86
C ARG A 314 4.98 20.88 7.06
N LEU A 315 3.92 21.67 7.24
CA LEU A 315 3.78 22.58 8.40
C LEU A 315 4.07 21.89 9.75
N ASN A 316 3.54 20.68 9.95
CA ASN A 316 3.78 19.90 11.18
C ASN A 316 5.23 19.40 11.32
N GLU A 317 5.97 19.25 10.23
CA GLU A 317 7.38 18.86 10.25
C GLU A 317 8.25 20.06 10.67
N VAL A 318 7.98 21.24 10.10
CA VAL A 318 8.68 22.49 10.44
C VAL A 318 8.35 22.92 11.88
N GLY A 319 7.08 22.83 12.30
CA GLY A 319 6.66 23.18 13.66
C GLY A 319 7.16 22.25 14.77
N GLN A 320 7.80 21.12 14.44
CA GLN A 320 8.37 20.18 15.41
C GLN A 320 9.90 20.18 15.43
N LEU A 321 10.53 21.13 14.72
CA LEU A 321 11.98 21.28 14.71
C LEU A 321 12.49 21.65 16.11
N ARG A 322 13.64 21.09 16.47
CA ARG A 322 14.36 21.36 17.72
C ARG A 322 15.77 21.80 17.38
N PRO A 323 16.47 22.55 18.25
CA PRO A 323 17.88 22.89 18.02
C PRO A 323 18.77 21.67 17.74
N SER A 324 18.48 20.53 18.39
CA SER A 324 19.16 19.25 18.16
C SER A 324 18.94 18.63 16.77
N THR A 325 18.00 19.16 15.99
CA THR A 325 17.69 18.71 14.62
C THR A 325 18.69 19.27 13.59
N TYR A 326 19.44 20.29 13.97
CA TYR A 326 20.45 20.93 13.14
C TYR A 326 21.83 20.39 13.50
N SER A 327 22.61 20.02 12.49
CA SER A 327 24.01 19.68 12.66
C SER A 327 24.85 20.33 11.57
N LYS A 328 26.01 20.84 11.94
CA LYS A 328 26.94 21.50 11.02
C LYS A 328 28.09 20.53 10.70
N CYS A 329 28.14 20.02 9.47
CA CYS A 329 29.30 19.26 8.96
C CYS A 329 29.18 18.96 7.45
N PRO A 330 29.91 19.62 6.52
CA PRO A 330 30.55 20.94 6.55
C PRO A 330 29.57 22.12 6.32
N THR A 331 28.35 21.83 5.86
CA THR A 331 27.22 22.77 5.74
C THR A 331 26.19 22.54 6.85
N TRP A 332 25.26 23.48 7.03
CA TRP A 332 24.13 23.27 7.94
C TRP A 332 23.18 22.23 7.35
N THR A 333 22.95 21.16 8.09
CA THR A 333 22.01 20.10 7.69
C THR A 333 20.87 20.02 8.69
N MET A 334 19.64 20.00 8.17
CA MET A 334 18.42 19.86 8.96
C MET A 334 17.86 18.45 8.77
N THR A 335 17.71 17.70 9.87
CA THR A 335 17.23 16.30 9.82
C THR A 335 15.77 16.20 10.31
N ALA A 336 14.80 16.47 9.43
CA ALA A 336 13.39 16.33 9.79
C ALA A 336 12.97 14.84 9.84
N ARG A 337 12.43 14.38 10.97
CA ARG A 337 11.89 13.01 11.09
C ARG A 337 10.46 12.97 10.55
N ASN A 338 10.28 12.35 9.38
CA ASN A 338 8.96 12.10 8.81
C ASN A 338 8.29 10.89 9.50
N ARG A 339 7.57 11.12 10.61
CA ARG A 339 6.69 10.10 11.18
C ARG A 339 5.38 10.02 10.39
N ARG A 340 5.39 9.44 9.19
CA ARG A 340 4.15 8.86 8.64
C ARG A 340 3.76 7.68 9.52
N ARG A 341 2.60 7.75 10.19
CA ARG A 341 1.99 6.58 10.84
C ARG A 341 1.69 5.55 9.74
N GLY A 342 2.50 4.50 9.66
CA GLY A 342 2.26 3.35 8.78
C GLY A 342 3.42 2.97 7.85
N ALA A 343 4.46 3.79 7.69
CA ALA A 343 5.66 3.36 6.98
C ALA A 343 6.63 2.72 7.99
N SER A 344 6.90 1.42 7.85
CA SER A 344 8.08 0.80 8.44
C SER A 344 9.31 1.57 7.93
N VAL A 345 10.03 2.20 8.87
CA VAL A 345 11.30 2.90 8.65
C VAL A 345 11.22 3.99 7.56
N SER A 346 10.83 5.20 7.94
CA SER A 346 11.24 6.38 7.18
C SER A 346 12.72 6.60 7.45
N SER A 347 13.57 6.33 6.47
CA SER A 347 14.94 6.86 6.45
C SER A 347 14.88 8.37 6.71
N PRO A 348 15.78 8.93 7.55
CA PRO A 348 15.85 10.37 7.75
C PRO A 348 16.13 11.02 6.39
N THR A 349 15.21 11.86 5.91
CA THR A 349 15.47 12.65 4.71
C THR A 349 16.51 13.70 5.06
N ARG A 350 17.77 13.45 4.73
CA ARG A 350 18.84 14.42 4.87
C ARG A 350 18.69 15.42 3.73
N ARG A 351 18.23 16.64 4.02
CA ARG A 351 18.19 17.73 3.04
C ARG A 351 19.30 18.70 3.37
N THR A 352 20.21 18.86 2.43
CA THR A 352 21.24 19.90 2.45
C THR A 352 20.55 21.22 2.12
N VAL A 353 20.70 22.22 2.99
CA VAL A 353 20.25 23.60 2.73
C VAL A 353 21.35 24.35 2.01
#